data_AF-X5V974-F1
#
_entry.id   AF-X5V974-F1
#
_cell.length_a   1.000
_cell.length_b   1.000
_cell.length_c   1.000
_cell.angle_alpha   90.00
_cell.angle_beta   90.00
_cell.angle_gamma   90.00
#
_symmetry.space_group_name_H-M   'P 1'
#
loop_
_entity.id
_entity.type
_entity.pdbx_description
1 polymer ?
#
loop_
_entity_poly.entity_id
_entity_poly.type
_entity_poly.pdbx_seq_one_letter_code
_entity_poly.pdbx_strand_id
1 'polypeptide(L)'
;MCRASESWCRAFTYDAWNRKCFLKERQGQLLMNARATSGVISGDDMPPASSAAPYFEYFNGKAFSGNGFRVLSARSRNECERGCSALDQCIAFGFTQSQQRCVLFDQPGEYSSSRGTDSGAIRQD
;
A
#
# COMPACT_ATOMS: atom_id res chain seq x y z
N MET A 1 10.22 20.45 5.21
CA MET A 1 10.07 19.80 3.88
C MET A 1 11.42 19.22 3.55
N CYS A 2 11.54 17.95 3.12
CA CYS A 2 12.86 17.40 2.75
C CYS A 2 13.37 18.15 1.51
N ARG A 3 14.51 18.83 1.61
CA ARG A 3 15.09 19.63 0.53
C ARG A 3 16.59 19.37 0.47
N ALA A 4 17.16 19.37 -0.74
CA ALA A 4 18.60 19.17 -0.94
C ALA A 4 19.48 20.21 -0.22
N SER A 5 18.95 21.41 0.04
CA SER A 5 19.64 22.46 0.80
C SER A 5 19.71 22.17 2.31
N GLU A 6 18.91 21.24 2.83
CA GLU A 6 18.91 20.84 4.23
C GLU A 6 19.70 19.55 4.37
N SER A 7 20.92 19.64 4.93
CA SER A 7 21.85 18.50 5.04
C SER A 7 21.32 17.35 5.91
N TRP A 8 20.37 17.64 6.81
CA TRP A 8 19.88 16.69 7.79
C TRP A 8 18.79 15.76 7.24
N CYS A 9 18.05 16.13 6.19
CA CYS A 9 17.02 15.24 5.63
C CYS A 9 17.55 14.57 4.37
N ARG A 10 17.61 13.23 4.35
CA ARG A 10 18.06 12.46 3.17
C ARG A 10 16.97 11.61 2.56
N ALA A 11 15.94 11.29 3.34
CA ALA A 11 14.80 10.51 2.88
C ALA A 11 13.50 10.94 3.57
N PHE A 12 12.38 10.56 2.98
CA PHE A 12 11.07 10.69 3.62
C PHE A 12 10.20 9.45 3.37
N THR A 13 9.21 9.28 4.25
CA THR A 13 8.07 8.39 4.02
C THR A 13 6.80 9.15 4.36
N TYR A 14 5.86 9.19 3.41
CA TYR A 14 4.53 9.76 3.60
C TYR A 14 3.52 8.62 3.76
N ASP A 15 2.86 8.58 4.91
CA ASP A 15 1.70 7.72 5.18
C ASP A 15 0.45 8.43 4.66
N ALA A 16 -0.02 8.02 3.49
CA ALA A 16 -1.16 8.61 2.80
C ALA A 16 -2.48 8.39 3.55
N TRP A 17 -2.59 7.33 4.37
CA TRP A 17 -3.81 7.05 5.11
C TRP A 17 -3.92 7.88 6.39
N ASN A 18 -2.78 8.23 7.00
CA ASN A 18 -2.75 9.06 8.22
C ASN A 18 -2.36 10.52 7.96
N ARG A 19 -2.03 10.87 6.71
CA ARG A 19 -1.54 12.19 6.29
C ARG A 19 -0.32 12.65 7.11
N LYS A 20 0.57 11.71 7.41
CA LYS A 20 1.79 11.96 8.20
C LYS A 20 3.03 11.80 7.33
N CYS A 21 3.92 12.79 7.38
CA CYS A 21 5.21 12.75 6.72
C CYS A 21 6.32 12.55 7.75
N PHE A 22 7.12 11.51 7.56
CA PHE A 22 8.26 11.16 8.41
C PHE A 22 9.54 11.49 7.65
N LEU A 23 10.26 12.51 8.12
CA LEU A 23 11.56 12.92 7.58
C LEU A 23 12.67 12.10 8.26
N LYS A 24 13.69 11.73 7.49
CA LYS A 24 14.74 10.81 7.94
C LYS A 24 16.11 11.36 7.60
N GLU A 25 17.04 11.25 8.54
CA GLU A 25 18.45 11.64 8.35
C GLU A 25 19.26 10.65 7.54
N ARG A 26 18.83 9.38 7.52
CA ARG A 26 19.47 8.32 6.75
C ARG A 26 18.42 7.46 6.09
N GLN A 27 18.84 6.85 4.99
CA GLN A 27 18.08 5.80 4.34
C GLN A 27 18.17 4.48 5.12
N GLY A 28 17.12 3.68 5.01
CA GLY A 28 17.03 2.32 5.55
C GLY A 28 16.82 1.32 4.42
N GLN A 29 16.04 0.28 4.66
CA GLN A 29 15.56 -0.60 3.58
C GLN A 29 14.23 -0.08 3.02
N LEU A 30 13.98 -0.33 1.74
CA LEU A 30 12.66 -0.13 1.13
C LEU A 30 11.76 -1.31 1.50
N LEU A 31 10.65 -0.98 2.18
CA LEU A 31 9.60 -1.92 2.56
C LEU A 31 8.36 -1.72 1.69
N MET A 32 7.73 -2.82 1.29
CA MET A 32 6.42 -2.76 0.66
C MET A 32 5.35 -2.40 1.69
N ASN A 33 4.67 -1.27 1.48
CA ASN A 33 3.57 -0.85 2.33
C ASN A 33 2.57 -0.03 1.52
N ALA A 34 1.34 -0.52 1.42
CA ALA A 34 0.34 0.08 0.53
C ALA A 34 -0.08 1.50 0.90
N ARG A 35 0.14 1.92 2.16
CA ARG A 35 -0.19 3.28 2.62
C ARG A 35 0.95 4.27 2.41
N ALA A 36 2.14 3.79 2.05
CA ALA A 36 3.36 4.57 2.14
C ALA A 36 3.91 4.94 0.77
N THR A 37 4.25 6.22 0.59
CA THR A 37 5.11 6.68 -0.49
C THR A 37 6.42 7.15 0.11
N SER A 38 7.54 6.59 -0.34
CA SER A 38 8.87 7.00 0.13
C SER A 38 9.67 7.65 -0.98
N GLY A 39 10.58 8.53 -0.61
CA GLY A 39 11.53 9.14 -1.54
C GLY A 39 12.86 9.41 -0.87
N VAL A 40 13.91 9.47 -1.68
CA VAL A 40 15.27 9.85 -1.29
C VAL A 40 15.68 11.11 -2.03
N ILE A 41 16.61 11.89 -1.47
CA ILE A 41 17.16 13.04 -2.17
C ILE A 41 17.94 12.58 -3.41
N SER A 42 17.82 13.32 -4.50
CA SER A 42 18.56 13.09 -5.73
C SER A 42 20.08 13.09 -5.48
N GLY A 43 20.77 12.05 -5.94
CA GLY A 43 22.22 11.90 -5.79
C GLY A 43 22.65 10.98 -4.64
N ASP A 44 21.71 10.54 -3.79
CA ASP A 44 21.92 9.38 -2.93
C ASP A 44 21.65 8.07 -3.68
N ASP A 45 22.31 7.00 -3.24
CA ASP A 45 22.03 5.64 -3.72
C ASP A 45 20.58 5.24 -3.42
N MET A 46 19.99 4.42 -4.28
CA MET A 46 18.68 3.84 -4.00
C MET A 46 18.80 2.87 -2.80
N PRO A 47 17.96 2.99 -1.77
CA PRO A 47 18.02 2.08 -0.65
C PRO A 47 17.68 0.65 -1.10
N PRO A 48 18.35 -0.37 -0.57
CA PRO A 48 18.08 -1.75 -0.95
C PRO A 48 16.65 -2.14 -0.55
N ALA A 49 16.00 -2.94 -1.39
CA ALA A 49 14.73 -3.58 -1.04
C ALA A 49 14.95 -4.59 0.10
N SER A 50 13.99 -4.68 1.02
CA SER A 50 14.00 -5.73 2.04
C SER A 50 13.73 -7.09 1.41
N SER A 51 14.41 -8.12 1.94
CA SER A 51 14.21 -9.53 1.57
C SER A 51 13.10 -10.21 2.37
N ALA A 52 12.46 -9.51 3.31
CA ALA A 52 11.36 -10.08 4.09
C ALA A 52 10.19 -10.46 3.17
N ALA A 53 9.48 -11.55 3.45
CA ALA A 53 8.31 -11.91 2.66
C ALA A 53 7.17 -10.91 2.90
N PRO A 54 6.60 -10.26 1.86
CA PRO A 54 5.42 -9.44 2.03
C PRO A 54 4.20 -10.31 2.36
N TYR A 55 3.25 -9.74 3.08
CA TYR A 55 1.98 -10.37 3.42
C TYR A 55 0.82 -9.37 3.28
N PHE A 56 -0.41 -9.87 3.24
CA PHE A 56 -1.59 -9.01 3.27
C PHE A 56 -2.03 -8.78 4.72
N GLU A 57 -2.02 -7.51 5.14
CA GLU A 57 -2.75 -7.05 6.33
C GLU A 57 -4.24 -6.96 5.98
N TYR A 58 -5.11 -7.57 6.79
CA TYR A 58 -6.56 -7.64 6.51
C TYR A 58 -7.36 -6.58 7.26
N PHE A 59 -8.31 -5.99 6.54
CA PHE A 59 -9.23 -4.96 7.01
C PHE A 59 -10.67 -5.46 6.85
N ASN A 60 -11.14 -6.23 7.82
CA ASN A 60 -12.48 -6.82 7.80
C ASN A 60 -13.57 -5.75 8.01
N GLY A 61 -14.64 -5.81 7.23
CA GLY A 61 -15.73 -4.83 7.27
C GLY A 61 -15.30 -3.41 6.90
N LYS A 62 -14.26 -3.28 6.06
CA LYS A 62 -13.66 -2.01 5.64
C LYS A 62 -13.41 -2.01 4.14
N ALA A 63 -13.61 -0.85 3.52
CA ALA A 63 -13.32 -0.61 2.11
C ALA A 63 -12.26 0.48 1.96
N PHE A 64 -11.31 0.28 1.05
CA PHE A 64 -10.42 1.35 0.60
C PHE A 64 -11.18 2.34 -0.30
N SER A 65 -10.84 3.62 -0.15
CA SER A 65 -11.26 4.65 -1.09
C SER A 65 -10.41 4.64 -2.37
N GLY A 66 -10.93 5.27 -3.42
CA GLY A 66 -10.35 5.23 -4.77
C GLY A 66 -11.08 4.26 -5.69
N ASN A 67 -10.82 4.36 -6.98
CA ASN A 67 -11.51 3.56 -8.00
C ASN A 67 -10.92 2.16 -8.18
N GLY A 68 -9.67 1.96 -7.75
CA GLY A 68 -8.85 0.83 -8.18
C GLY A 68 -8.50 0.90 -9.66
N PHE A 69 -7.56 0.05 -10.09
CA PHE A 69 -7.17 -0.03 -11.50
C PHE A 69 -7.86 -1.19 -12.23
N ARG A 70 -8.46 -2.14 -11.49
CA ARG A 70 -9.12 -3.32 -12.06
C ARG A 70 -10.22 -3.84 -11.16
N VAL A 71 -11.27 -4.38 -11.78
CA VAL A 71 -12.36 -5.07 -11.09
C VAL A 71 -12.46 -6.49 -11.62
N LEU A 72 -12.54 -7.47 -10.71
CA LEU A 72 -12.71 -8.88 -11.01
C LEU A 72 -13.98 -9.41 -10.36
N SER A 73 -14.54 -10.49 -10.92
CA SER A 73 -15.49 -11.32 -10.21
C SER A 73 -14.72 -12.26 -9.28
N ALA A 74 -15.12 -12.35 -8.02
CA ALA A 74 -14.52 -13.24 -7.03
C ALA A 74 -15.61 -13.80 -6.10
N ARG A 75 -15.49 -15.06 -5.70
CA ARG A 75 -16.42 -15.70 -4.75
C ARG A 75 -15.97 -15.61 -3.31
N SER A 76 -14.71 -15.23 -3.09
CA SER A 76 -14.12 -15.11 -1.76
C SER A 76 -13.03 -14.05 -1.72
N ARG A 77 -12.72 -13.56 -0.51
CA ARG A 77 -11.56 -12.70 -0.25
C ARG A 77 -10.24 -13.32 -0.73
N ASN A 78 -10.08 -14.64 -0.57
CA ASN A 78 -8.87 -15.34 -0.97
C ASN A 78 -8.68 -15.37 -2.50
N GLU A 79 -9.77 -15.33 -3.28
CA GLU A 79 -9.67 -15.16 -4.73
C GLU A 79 -9.21 -13.75 -5.11
N CYS A 80 -9.66 -12.72 -4.39
CA CYS A 80 -9.13 -11.37 -4.56
C CYS A 80 -7.64 -11.27 -4.27
N GLU A 81 -7.20 -11.85 -3.16
CA GLU A 81 -5.79 -11.88 -2.78
C GLU A 81 -4.94 -12.55 -3.86
N ARG A 82 -5.31 -13.75 -4.30
CA ARG A 82 -4.61 -14.43 -5.40
C ARG A 82 -4.60 -13.62 -6.69
N GLY A 83 -5.72 -12.99 -7.02
CA GLY A 83 -5.81 -12.10 -8.17
C GLY A 83 -4.91 -10.86 -8.06
N CYS A 84 -4.72 -10.34 -6.85
CA CYS A 84 -3.80 -9.24 -6.57
C CYS A 84 -2.34 -9.71 -6.64
N SER A 85 -1.99 -10.81 -5.95
CA SER A 85 -0.63 -11.37 -5.93
C SER A 85 -0.12 -11.81 -7.31
N ALA A 86 -1.01 -12.04 -8.27
CA ALA A 86 -0.64 -12.35 -9.66
C ALA A 86 -0.27 -11.11 -10.50
N LEU A 87 -0.36 -9.90 -9.95
CA LEU A 87 -0.12 -8.64 -10.64
C LEU A 87 0.87 -7.78 -9.86
N ASP A 88 2.04 -7.51 -10.42
CA ASP A 88 3.13 -6.78 -9.75
C ASP A 88 2.72 -5.40 -9.22
N GLN A 89 1.81 -4.72 -9.91
CA GLN A 89 1.32 -3.40 -9.51
C GLN A 89 0.25 -3.43 -8.42
N CYS A 90 -0.32 -4.60 -8.08
CA CYS A 90 -1.40 -4.68 -7.12
C CYS A 90 -0.85 -4.72 -5.68
N ILE A 91 -1.20 -3.69 -4.91
CA ILE A 91 -0.76 -3.55 -3.53
C ILE A 91 -1.92 -3.61 -2.53
N ALA A 92 -3.17 -3.63 -3.01
CA ALA A 92 -4.34 -3.84 -2.16
C ALA A 92 -5.55 -4.34 -2.96
N PHE A 93 -6.52 -4.91 -2.25
CA PHE A 93 -7.80 -5.32 -2.80
C PHE A 93 -8.95 -5.02 -1.83
N GLY A 94 -10.18 -4.95 -2.37
CA GLY A 94 -11.43 -4.93 -1.62
C GLY A 94 -12.44 -5.93 -2.18
N PHE A 95 -12.90 -6.86 -1.35
CA PHE A 95 -13.87 -7.90 -1.71
C PHE A 95 -15.25 -7.58 -1.15
N THR A 96 -16.26 -7.40 -2.00
CA THR A 96 -17.66 -7.20 -1.59
C THR A 96 -18.48 -8.46 -1.87
N GLN A 97 -18.83 -9.18 -0.82
CA GLN A 97 -19.42 -10.52 -0.91
C GLN A 97 -20.78 -10.53 -1.62
N SER A 98 -21.65 -9.58 -1.31
CA SER A 98 -23.01 -9.51 -1.89
C SER A 98 -23.02 -9.30 -3.40
N GLN A 99 -21.92 -8.78 -3.95
CA GLN A 99 -21.77 -8.50 -5.38
C GLN A 99 -20.80 -9.48 -6.06
N GLN A 100 -20.19 -10.41 -5.31
CA GLN A 100 -19.08 -11.23 -5.79
C GLN A 100 -18.00 -10.40 -6.51
N ARG A 101 -17.74 -9.21 -5.96
CA ARG A 101 -16.96 -8.16 -6.62
C ARG A 101 -15.63 -7.96 -5.92
N CYS A 102 -14.56 -7.91 -6.70
CA CYS A 102 -13.22 -7.64 -6.27
C CYS A 102 -12.70 -6.36 -6.93
N VAL A 103 -12.24 -5.39 -6.16
CA VAL A 103 -11.53 -4.21 -6.68
C VAL A 103 -10.07 -4.30 -6.32
N LEU A 104 -9.17 -4.13 -7.28
CA LEU A 104 -7.71 -4.16 -7.11
C LEU A 104 -7.14 -2.75 -7.19
N PHE A 105 -6.17 -2.45 -6.34
CA PHE A 105 -5.57 -1.13 -6.17
C PHE A 105 -4.05 -1.19 -6.30
N ASP A 106 -3.51 -0.26 -7.06
CA ASP A 106 -2.09 0.10 -7.19
C ASP A 106 -1.73 1.30 -6.30
N GLN A 107 -2.75 2.06 -5.88
CA GLN A 107 -2.64 3.11 -4.88
C GLN A 107 -3.98 3.24 -4.12
N PRO A 108 -4.20 2.47 -3.04
CA PRO A 108 -5.43 2.59 -2.25
C PRO A 108 -5.42 3.87 -1.42
N GLY A 109 -6.56 4.56 -1.37
CA GLY A 109 -6.77 5.65 -0.42
C GLY A 109 -6.99 5.14 1.01
N GLU A 110 -7.38 6.05 1.90
CA GLU A 110 -7.83 5.73 3.26
C GLU A 110 -8.93 4.66 3.24
N TYR A 111 -9.01 3.84 4.29
CA TYR A 111 -10.12 2.92 4.48
C TYR A 111 -11.19 3.50 5.41
N SER A 112 -12.44 3.09 5.19
CA SER A 112 -13.56 3.39 6.09
C SER A 112 -14.39 2.14 6.34
N SER A 113 -15.22 2.17 7.38
CA SER A 113 -16.19 1.11 7.65
C SER A 113 -17.09 0.90 6.42
N SER A 114 -17.20 -0.35 5.98
CA SER A 114 -18.05 -0.77 4.87
C SER A 114 -18.58 -2.17 5.17
N ARG A 115 -19.85 -2.25 5.55
CA ARG A 115 -20.47 -3.53 5.89
C ARG A 115 -20.54 -4.41 4.64
N GLY A 116 -19.95 -5.61 4.72
CA GLY A 116 -19.94 -6.58 3.62
C GLY A 116 -18.77 -6.42 2.65
N THR A 117 -17.82 -5.52 2.93
CA THR A 117 -16.53 -5.45 2.24
C THR A 117 -15.41 -5.88 3.18
N ASP A 118 -14.60 -6.84 2.75
CA ASP A 118 -13.35 -7.22 3.42
C ASP A 118 -12.18 -6.88 2.51
N SER A 119 -11.24 -6.09 3.01
CA SER A 119 -10.10 -5.61 2.23
C SER A 119 -8.77 -6.19 2.72
N GLY A 120 -7.75 -6.12 1.88
CA GLY A 120 -6.39 -6.50 2.23
C GLY A 120 -5.39 -5.58 1.56
N ALA A 121 -4.29 -5.26 2.23
CA ALA A 121 -3.20 -4.47 1.66
C ALA A 121 -1.83 -5.06 1.97
N ILE A 122 -0.91 -4.95 1.03
CA ILE A 122 0.45 -5.45 1.16
C ILE A 122 1.19 -4.70 2.26
N ARG A 123 1.91 -5.48 3.07
CA ARG A 123 2.78 -5.04 4.14
C ARG A 123 4.04 -5.91 4.19
N GLN A 124 5.12 -5.30 4.66
CA GLN A 124 6.41 -5.92 4.93
C GLN A 124 6.97 -5.25 6.20
N ASP A 125 7.53 -6.03 7.11
CA ASP A 125 8.10 -5.59 8.39
C ASP A 125 9.59 -5.95 8.51
#